data_AF-A0AA48M1S6-F1
#
_entry.id   AF-A0AA48M1S6-F1
#
_cell.length_a   1.000
_cell.length_b   1.000
_cell.length_c   1.000
_cell.angle_alpha   90.00
_cell.angle_beta   90.00
_cell.angle_gamma   90.00
#
_symmetry.space_group_name_H-M   'P 1'
#
loop_
_entity.id
_entity.type
_entity.pdbx_description
1 polymer ?
#
loop_
_entity_poly.entity_id
_entity_poly.type
_entity_poly.pdbx_seq_one_letter_code
_entity_poly.pdbx_strand_id
1 'polypeptide(L)'
;MATYRVREVRIVELDGGVEKITPLREYELDSANACAAAEEICHFFEVEILSLKAPQKIDFDALLVLDSNGIEVARFTVSDVWKRQADAVDTGKTYLHWI
;
A
#
# COMPACT_ATOMS: atom_id res chain seq x y z
N MET A 1 -4.60 20.00 9.59
CA MET A 1 -4.72 18.53 9.63
C MET A 1 -5.95 18.16 8.83
N ALA A 2 -5.82 17.17 7.96
CA ALA A 2 -6.89 16.64 7.15
C ALA A 2 -7.00 15.13 7.42
N THR A 3 -8.23 14.62 7.41
CA THR A 3 -8.49 13.20 7.62
C THR A 3 -8.52 12.49 6.26
N TYR A 4 -7.69 11.48 6.13
CA TYR A 4 -7.60 10.57 5.00
C TYR A 4 -8.22 9.24 5.37
N ARG A 5 -8.70 8.50 4.38
CA ARG A 5 -9.20 7.13 4.57
C ARG A 5 -8.27 6.15 3.91
N VAL A 6 -7.75 5.22 4.69
CA VAL A 6 -6.85 4.17 4.22
C VAL A 6 -7.66 2.91 4.10
N ARG A 7 -7.69 2.34 2.91
CA ARG A 7 -8.51 1.19 2.56
C ARG A 7 -7.63 0.02 2.15
N GLU A 8 -7.71 -1.05 2.92
CA GLU A 8 -7.17 -2.35 2.54
C GLU A 8 -8.08 -2.96 1.49
N VAL A 9 -7.50 -3.38 0.36
CA VAL A 9 -8.25 -4.00 -0.73
C VAL A 9 -7.62 -5.30 -1.18
N ARG A 10 -8.46 -6.24 -1.59
CA ARG A 10 -8.07 -7.43 -2.34
C ARG A 10 -8.31 -7.18 -3.84
N ILE A 11 -7.32 -7.44 -4.66
CA ILE A 11 -7.37 -7.29 -6.11
C ILE A 11 -7.52 -8.68 -6.70
N VAL A 12 -8.72 -8.98 -7.21
CA VAL A 12 -8.98 -10.22 -7.93
C VAL A 12 -9.00 -9.90 -9.42
N GLU A 13 -8.00 -10.38 -10.16
CA GLU A 13 -8.06 -10.35 -11.62
C GLU A 13 -9.23 -11.22 -12.10
N LEU A 14 -10.14 -10.61 -12.86
CA LEU A 14 -11.16 -11.33 -13.60
C LEU A 14 -10.66 -11.59 -15.03
N ASP A 15 -11.07 -12.73 -15.60
CA ASP A 15 -10.88 -13.03 -17.01
C ASP A 15 -11.29 -11.84 -17.88
N GLY A 16 -10.33 -11.28 -18.64
CA GLY A 16 -10.52 -10.09 -19.48
C GLY A 16 -9.81 -8.82 -19.00
N GLY A 17 -8.96 -8.89 -17.96
CA GLY A 17 -8.10 -7.77 -17.54
C GLY A 17 -8.83 -6.68 -16.75
N VAL A 18 -10.03 -7.01 -16.24
CA VAL A 18 -10.77 -6.13 -15.32
C VAL A 18 -10.42 -6.54 -13.89
N GLU A 19 -9.75 -5.66 -13.17
CA GLU A 19 -9.45 -5.85 -11.75
C GLU A 19 -10.70 -5.61 -10.91
N LYS A 20 -11.13 -6.62 -10.15
CA LYS A 20 -12.16 -6.44 -9.12
C LYS A 20 -11.49 -6.09 -7.80
N ILE A 21 -11.57 -4.82 -7.44
CA ILE A 21 -11.11 -4.31 -6.15
C ILE A 21 -12.18 -4.56 -5.10
N THR A 22 -11.89 -5.44 -4.14
CA THR A 22 -12.80 -5.74 -3.02
C THR A 22 -12.25 -5.08 -1.74
N PRO A 23 -12.98 -4.12 -1.14
CA PRO A 23 -12.56 -3.53 0.13
C PRO A 23 -12.63 -4.57 1.25
N LEU A 24 -11.60 -4.62 2.09
CA LEU A 24 -11.50 -5.50 3.25
C LEU A 24 -11.73 -4.72 4.54
N ARG A 25 -10.94 -3.65 4.74
CA ARG A 25 -10.96 -2.81 5.94
C ARG A 25 -10.69 -1.36 5.56
N GLU A 26 -11.20 -0.45 6.36
CA GLU A 26 -11.00 0.99 6.19
C GLU A 26 -10.69 1.63 7.53
N TYR A 27 -9.75 2.56 7.53
CA TYR A 27 -9.29 3.27 8.72
C TYR A 27 -9.15 4.76 8.39
N GLU A 28 -9.29 5.59 9.42
CA GLU A 28 -9.04 7.02 9.31
C GLU A 28 -7.61 7.34 9.72
N LEU A 29 -6.96 8.20 8.94
CA LEU A 29 -5.60 8.68 9.17
C LEU A 29 -5.61 10.21 9.15
N ASP A 30 -5.33 10.82 10.29
CA ASP A 30 -5.15 12.27 10.37
C ASP A 30 -3.71 12.63 10.01
N SER A 31 -3.54 13.36 8.90
CA SER A 31 -2.22 13.80 8.45
C SER A 31 -2.22 15.27 8.01
N ALA A 32 -1.03 15.82 7.78
CA ALA A 32 -0.86 17.23 7.45
C ALA A 32 -1.36 17.56 6.03
N ASN A 33 -1.10 16.67 5.07
CA ASN A 33 -1.47 16.76 3.66
C ASN A 33 -1.38 15.38 3.00
N ALA A 34 -1.73 15.28 1.72
CA ALA A 34 -1.80 14.00 1.00
C ALA A 34 -0.42 13.34 0.84
N CYS A 35 0.64 14.14 0.73
CA CYS A 35 2.01 13.64 0.64
C CYS A 35 2.43 12.98 1.96
N ALA A 36 2.20 13.66 3.08
CA ALA A 36 2.50 13.12 4.41
C ALA A 36 1.67 11.84 4.69
N ALA A 37 0.39 11.82 4.33
CA ALA A 37 -0.46 10.64 4.46
C ALA A 37 0.08 9.46 3.63
N ALA A 38 0.50 9.72 2.40
CA ALA A 38 1.08 8.70 1.53
C ALA A 38 2.41 8.17 2.09
N GLU A 39 3.30 9.04 2.59
CA GLU A 39 4.56 8.64 3.20
C GLU A 39 4.37 7.81 4.47
N GLU A 40 3.44 8.19 5.35
CA GLU A 40 3.12 7.44 6.56
C GLU A 40 2.62 6.03 6.24
N ILE A 41 1.70 5.91 5.28
CA ILE A 41 1.17 4.62 4.83
C ILE A 41 2.21 3.80 4.08
N CYS A 42 3.03 4.44 3.27
CA CYS A 42 4.16 3.79 2.62
C CYS A 42 5.09 3.15 3.66
N HIS A 43 5.50 3.92 4.67
CA HIS A 43 6.41 3.42 5.70
C HIS A 43 5.79 2.30 6.54
N PHE A 44 4.54 2.45 6.96
CA PHE A 44 3.79 1.39 7.65
C PHE A 44 3.72 0.12 6.79
N PHE A 45 3.37 0.27 5.52
CA PHE A 45 3.20 -0.82 4.59
C PHE A 45 4.52 -1.55 4.33
N GLU A 46 5.63 -0.83 4.15
CA GLU A 46 6.96 -1.42 4.02
C GLU A 46 7.34 -2.22 5.26
N VAL A 47 7.14 -1.68 6.46
CA VAL A 47 7.49 -2.37 7.71
C VAL A 47 6.66 -3.64 7.90
N GLU A 48 5.35 -3.58 7.65
CA GLU A 48 4.47 -4.74 7.81
C GLU A 48 4.70 -5.82 6.73
N ILE A 49 4.93 -5.44 5.47
CA ILE A 49 5.16 -6.36 4.34
C ILE A 49 6.55 -6.99 4.40
N LEU A 50 7.58 -6.21 4.74
CA LEU A 50 8.96 -6.70 4.83
C LEU A 50 9.22 -7.46 6.14
N SER A 51 8.26 -7.46 7.08
CA SER A 51 8.34 -8.28 8.28
C SER A 51 8.30 -9.78 7.92
N LEU A 52 9.16 -10.58 8.56
CA LEU A 52 9.22 -12.05 8.38
C LEU A 52 7.89 -12.78 8.62
N LYS A 53 6.90 -12.12 9.24
CA LYS A 53 5.55 -12.65 9.50
C LYS A 53 4.50 -12.24 8.47
N ALA A 54 4.86 -11.40 7.51
CA ALA A 54 3.97 -10.87 6.47
C ALA A 54 3.22 -11.93 5.65
N PRO A 55 3.87 -13.02 5.17
CA PRO A 55 3.18 -13.99 4.31
C PRO A 55 2.01 -14.71 5.00
N GLN A 56 1.99 -14.71 6.34
CA GLN A 56 0.94 -15.33 7.15
C GLN A 56 -0.09 -14.33 7.68
N LYS A 57 0.18 -13.02 7.58
CA LYS A 57 -0.65 -11.95 8.18
C LYS A 57 -1.38 -11.09 7.16
N ILE A 58 -0.90 -11.01 5.93
CA ILE A 58 -1.41 -10.06 4.95
C ILE A 58 -2.47 -10.74 4.09
N ASP A 59 -3.72 -10.34 4.31
CA ASP A 59 -4.93 -10.85 3.64
C ASP A 59 -5.42 -9.92 2.51
N PHE A 60 -4.68 -8.84 2.23
CA PHE A 60 -4.98 -7.79 1.26
C PHE A 60 -3.85 -7.66 0.21
N ASP A 61 -4.17 -7.15 -0.98
CA ASP A 61 -3.24 -7.01 -2.11
C ASP A 61 -2.75 -5.58 -2.32
N ALA A 62 -3.48 -4.59 -1.80
CA ALA A 62 -3.09 -3.18 -1.85
C ALA A 62 -3.69 -2.34 -0.71
N LEU A 63 -3.04 -1.21 -0.43
CA LEU A 63 -3.58 -0.09 0.35
C LEU A 63 -3.90 1.07 -0.57
N LEU A 64 -5.11 1.60 -0.47
CA LEU A 64 -5.54 2.83 -1.13
C LEU A 64 -5.64 3.93 -0.08
N VAL A 65 -5.04 5.09 -0.36
CA VAL A 65 -5.23 6.29 0.45
C VAL A 65 -6.22 7.19 -0.29
N LEU A 66 -7.33 7.51 0.36
CA LEU A 66 -8.42 8.32 -0.16
C LEU A 66 -8.51 9.64 0.61
N ASP A 67 -8.84 10.72 -0.09
CA ASP A 67 -9.17 11.99 0.56
C ASP A 67 -10.58 11.97 1.20
N SER A 68 -10.98 13.10 1.80
CA SER A 68 -12.30 13.26 2.41
C SER A 68 -13.48 13.18 1.43
N ASN A 69 -13.22 13.33 0.12
CA ASN A 69 -14.21 13.18 -0.95
C ASN A 69 -14.23 11.75 -1.51
N GLY A 70 -13.35 10.86 -1.04
CA GLY A 70 -13.20 9.49 -1.53
C GLY A 70 -12.35 9.38 -2.80
N ILE A 71 -11.56 10.40 -3.14
CA ILE A 71 -10.65 10.41 -4.29
C ILE A 71 -9.34 9.72 -3.89
N GLU A 72 -8.88 8.77 -4.71
CA GLU A 72 -7.59 8.10 -4.54
C GLU A 72 -6.44 9.11 -4.71
N VAL A 73 -5.65 9.28 -3.65
CA VAL A 73 -4.46 10.14 -3.64
C VAL A 73 -3.16 9.35 -3.65
N ALA A 74 -3.18 8.09 -3.21
CA ALA A 74 -2.06 7.17 -3.30
C ALA A 74 -2.52 5.71 -3.31
N ARG A 75 -1.70 4.83 -3.90
CA ARG A 75 -1.91 3.39 -3.97
C ARG A 75 -0.59 2.66 -3.74
N PHE A 76 -0.59 1.68 -2.86
CA PHE A 76 0.56 0.84 -2.55
C PHE A 76 0.16 -0.62 -2.72
N THR A 77 0.78 -1.32 -3.69
CA THR A 77 0.50 -2.74 -3.92
C THR A 77 1.56 -3.63 -3.29
N VAL A 78 1.13 -4.80 -2.80
CA VAL A 78 2.02 -5.81 -2.24
C VAL A 78 3.03 -6.26 -3.30
N SER A 79 2.56 -6.46 -4.54
CA SER A 79 3.40 -6.87 -5.67
C SER A 79 4.51 -5.87 -6.00
N ASP A 80 4.26 -4.56 -5.92
CA ASP A 80 5.30 -3.55 -6.16
C ASP A 80 6.44 -3.62 -5.13
N VAL A 81 6.10 -3.89 -3.86
CA VAL A 81 7.10 -4.04 -2.78
C VAL A 81 7.95 -5.28 -3.02
N TRP A 82 7.33 -6.43 -3.29
CA TRP A 82 8.08 -7.66 -3.59
C TRP A 82 8.97 -7.52 -4.81
N LYS A 83 8.50 -6.84 -5.85
CA LYS A 83 9.28 -6.57 -7.05
C LYS A 83 10.51 -5.73 -6.72
N ARG A 84 10.35 -4.64 -5.98
CA ARG A 84 11.49 -3.82 -5.53
C ARG A 84 12.43 -4.55 -4.59
N GLN A 85 11.92 -5.41 -3.71
CA GLN A 85 12.77 -6.23 -2.86
C GLN A 85 13.57 -7.26 -3.67
N ALA A 86 12.94 -7.87 -4.69
CA ALA A 86 13.64 -8.76 -5.61
C ALA A 86 14.74 -7.99 -6.38
N ASP A 87 14.44 -6.79 -6.90
CA ASP A 87 15.42 -5.90 -7.53
C ASP A 87 16.54 -5.48 -6.55
N ALA A 88 16.23 -5.25 -5.27
CA ALA A 88 17.20 -4.90 -4.23
C ALA A 88 18.19 -6.04 -3.95
N VAL A 89 17.67 -7.27 -3.87
CA VAL A 89 18.47 -8.49 -3.65
C VAL A 89 19.35 -8.79 -4.87
N ASP A 90 18.82 -8.62 -6.09
CA ASP A 90 19.54 -8.90 -7.33
C ASP A 90 20.66 -7.87 -7.60
N THR A 91 20.40 -6.59 -7.30
CA THR A 91 21.37 -5.50 -7.56
C THR A 91 22.33 -5.23 -6.41
N GLY A 92 22.17 -5.88 -5.25
CA GLY A 92 22.95 -5.63 -4.03
C GLY A 92 22.78 -4.21 -3.45
N LYS A 93 21.78 -3.46 -3.94
CA LYS A 93 21.47 -2.10 -3.47
C LYS A 93 20.39 -2.17 -2.40
N THR A 94 20.70 -1.68 -1.21
CA THR A 94 19.70 -1.42 -0.18
C THR A 94 18.91 -0.18 -0.59
N TYR A 95 17.66 -0.36 -1.05
CA TYR A 95 16.74 0.76 -1.27
C TYR A 95 16.24 1.22 0.09
N LEU A 96 16.98 2.16 0.68
CA LEU A 96 16.54 2.95 1.82
C LEU A 96 15.63 4.05 1.26
N HIS A 97 14.32 3.93 1.52
CA HIS A 97 13.28 4.91 1.26
C HIS A 97 12.78 5.07 -0.19
N TRP A 98 11.46 5.10 -0.30
CA TRP A 98 10.74 5.69 -1.42
C TRP A 98 11.10 7.17 -1.49
N ILE A 99 11.69 7.60 -2.62
CA ILE A 99 11.82 9.01 -3.01
C ILE A 99 11.13 9.13 -4.38
#